data_AF-A0A0B4EE21-F1
#
_entry.id   AF-A0A0B4EE21-F1
#
_cell.length_a   1.000
_cell.length_b   1.000
_cell.length_c   1.000
_cell.angle_alpha   90.00
_cell.angle_beta   90.00
_cell.angle_gamma   90.00
#
_symmetry.space_group_name_H-M   'P 1'
#
loop_
_entity.id
_entity.type
_entity.pdbx_description
1 polymer ?
#
loop_
_entity_poly.entity_id
_entity_poly.type
_entity_poly.pdbx_seq_one_letter_code
_entity_poly.pdbx_strand_id
1 'polypeptide(L)' 'PADADDPRLVKVQGITGMGLRLTDALGRDVQLGSRGEPLFLPLGGNTQTWHVQPTRTPAPLSSGAFRAVVDFRLNYE' A
#
# COMPACT_ATOMS: atom_id res chain seq x y z
N PRO A 1 -7.74 -1.40 5.09
CA PRO A 1 -8.60 -0.23 4.78
C PRO A 1 -7.71 0.97 4.43
N ALA A 2 -8.25 1.96 3.70
CA ALA A 2 -7.54 3.22 3.44
C ALA A 2 -7.50 4.10 4.70
N ASP A 3 -6.47 4.94 4.81
CA ASP A 3 -6.38 5.96 5.85
C ASP A 3 -7.49 7.02 5.66
N ALA A 4 -7.96 7.59 6.77
CA ALA A 4 -9.09 8.52 6.75
C ALA A 4 -8.68 9.93 6.32
N ASP A 5 -7.43 10.33 6.57
CA ASP A 5 -6.92 11.65 6.23
C ASP A 5 -6.28 11.67 4.82
N ASP A 6 -5.78 10.53 4.35
CA ASP A 6 -5.26 10.37 2.98
C ASP A 6 -5.64 8.99 2.40
N PRO A 7 -6.64 8.91 1.49
CA PRO A 7 -7.13 7.63 0.98
C PRO A 7 -6.13 6.87 0.11
N ARG A 8 -4.99 7.49 -0.26
CA ARG A 8 -3.90 6.82 -0.99
C ARG A 8 -3.02 5.98 -0.06
N LEU A 9 -3.16 6.14 1.25
CA LEU A 9 -2.37 5.41 2.24
C LEU A 9 -3.18 4.24 2.81
N VAL A 10 -2.50 3.15 3.12
CA VAL A 10 -3.04 2.07 3.94
C VAL A 10 -3.11 2.56 5.38
N LYS A 11 -4.29 2.41 5.99
CA LYS A 11 -4.52 2.71 7.40
C LYS A 11 -3.64 1.84 8.29
N VAL A 12 -3.05 2.48 9.29
CA VAL A 12 -2.30 1.83 10.35
C VAL A 12 -3.16 1.73 11.63
N GLN A 13 -3.00 0.65 12.38
CA GLN A 13 -3.58 0.45 13.71
C GLN A 13 -2.50 0.58 14.79
N GLY A 14 -2.84 1.15 15.94
CA GLY A 14 -1.96 1.29 17.10
C GLY A 14 -1.33 2.68 17.27
N ILE A 15 -1.30 3.50 16.22
CA ILE A 15 -0.80 4.88 16.25
C ILE A 15 -1.66 5.81 15.36
N THR A 16 -1.44 7.12 15.46
CA THR A 16 -2.07 8.16 14.63
C THR A 16 -1.03 8.98 13.86
N GLY A 17 -1.46 9.73 12.82
CA GLY A 17 -0.60 10.67 12.11
C GLY A 17 0.36 10.04 11.09
N MET A 18 0.18 8.76 10.77
CA MET A 18 0.99 8.01 9.82
C MET A 18 0.16 6.91 9.14
N GLY A 19 0.28 6.81 7.81
CA GLY A 19 -0.20 5.68 7.01
C GLY A 19 0.96 5.02 6.24
N LEU A 20 0.68 3.92 5.52
CA LEU A 20 1.67 3.29 4.65
C LEU A 20 1.34 3.55 3.18
N ARG A 21 2.26 4.16 2.45
CA ARG A 21 2.17 4.29 0.99
C ARG A 21 2.69 3.01 0.34
N LEU A 22 1.93 2.49 -0.61
CA LEU A 22 2.28 1.31 -1.39
C LEU A 22 2.51 1.71 -2.84
N THR A 23 3.68 1.39 -3.38
CA THR A 23 3.99 1.59 -4.79
C THR A 23 4.43 0.30 -5.45
N ASP A 24 4.22 0.18 -6.76
CA ASP A 24 4.76 -0.93 -7.54
C ASP A 24 6.26 -0.75 -7.83
N ALA A 25 6.86 -1.72 -8.52
CA ALA A 25 8.27 -1.71 -8.91
C ALA A 25 8.67 -0.53 -9.81
N LEU A 26 7.71 0.17 -10.44
CA LEU A 26 7.93 1.37 -11.24
C LEU A 26 7.69 2.66 -10.44
N GLY A 27 7.37 2.56 -9.15
CA GLY A 27 7.08 3.70 -8.29
C GLY A 27 5.66 4.26 -8.45
N ARG A 28 4.76 3.56 -9.16
CA ARG A 28 3.37 3.99 -9.34
C ARG A 28 2.56 3.64 -8.09
N ASP A 29 1.66 4.55 -7.68
CA ASP A 29 0.80 4.33 -6.51
C ASP A 29 -0.15 3.15 -6.74
N VAL A 30 -0.20 2.25 -5.75
CA VAL A 30 -1.21 1.19 -5.71
C VAL A 30 -2.51 1.77 -5.17
N GLN A 31 -3.54 1.78 -6.02
CA GLN A 31 -4.88 2.22 -5.65
C GLN A 31 -5.61 1.12 -4.86
N LEU A 32 -5.84 1.36 -3.57
CA LEU A 32 -6.50 0.38 -2.69
C LEU A 32 -7.93 0.10 -3.15
N GLY A 33 -8.31 -1.18 -3.19
CA GLY A 33 -9.65 -1.61 -3.61
C GLY A 33 -9.89 -1.60 -5.13
N SER A 34 -8.91 -1.15 -5.92
CA SER A 34 -8.97 -1.11 -7.38
C SER A 34 -8.12 -2.22 -7.99
N ARG A 35 -8.47 -2.61 -9.22
CA ARG A 35 -7.57 -3.44 -10.04
C ARG A 35 -6.37 -2.58 -10.44
N GLY A 36 -5.15 -3.07 -10.18
CA GLY A 36 -3.94 -2.41 -10.65
C GLY A 36 -3.79 -2.52 -12.17
N GLU A 37 -2.89 -1.71 -12.74
CA GLU A 37 -2.54 -1.81 -14.16
C GLU A 37 -2.12 -3.25 -14.53
N PRO A 38 -2.55 -3.78 -15.70
CA PRO A 38 -2.11 -5.09 -16.16
C PRO A 38 -0.60 -5.15 -16.19
N LEU A 39 -0.06 -6.22 -15.60
CA LEU A 39 1.37 -6.43 -15.58
C LEU A 39 1.73 -7.55 -16.55
N PHE A 40 2.58 -7.23 -17.52
CA PHE A 40 3.14 -8.22 -18.42
C PHE A 40 4.26 -8.98 -17.71
N LEU A 41 4.01 -10.27 -17.46
CA LEU A 41 5.02 -11.16 -16.91
C LEU A 41 5.96 -11.61 -18.04
N PRO A 42 7.27 -11.36 -17.96
CA PRO A 42 8.22 -11.99 -18.88
C PRO A 42 8.15 -13.51 -18.71
N LEU A 43 8.47 -14.27 -19.77
CA LEU A 43 8.50 -15.74 -19.72
C LEU A 43 9.40 -16.21 -18.57
N GLY A 44 8.84 -17.01 -17.67
CA GLY A 44 9.52 -17.50 -16.45
C GLY A 44 9.51 -16.52 -15.26
N GLY A 45 9.01 -15.30 -15.43
CA GLY A 45 8.88 -14.31 -14.36
C GLY A 45 7.68 -14.59 -13.45
N ASN A 46 7.96 -14.81 -12.16
CA ASN A 46 6.95 -15.14 -11.15
C ASN A 46 7.03 -14.27 -9.88
N THR A 47 7.95 -13.29 -9.85
CA THR A 47 8.18 -12.42 -8.69
C THR A 47 7.63 -11.03 -8.97
N GLN A 48 6.85 -10.50 -8.02
CA GLN A 48 6.35 -9.13 -8.06
C GLN A 48 6.78 -8.36 -6.82
N THR A 49 7.26 -7.15 -7.07
CA THR A 49 7.84 -6.29 -6.04
C THR A 49 6.96 -5.06 -5.85
N TRP A 50 6.62 -4.81 -4.59
CA TRP A 50 6.02 -3.56 -4.14
C TRP A 50 6.89 -2.94 -3.05
N HIS A 51 6.87 -1.61 -2.97
CA HIS A 51 7.55 -0.86 -1.94
C HIS A 51 6.56 -0.30 -0.94
N VAL A 52 6.90 -0.41 0.35
CA VAL A 52 6.10 0.09 1.46
C VAL A 52 6.86 1.22 2.15
N GLN A 53 6.25 2.40 2.21
CA GLN A 53 6.85 3.58 2.82
C GLN A 53 5.93 4.19 3.89
N PRO A 54 6.40 4.38 5.14
CA PRO A 54 5.68 5.18 6.13
C PRO A 54 5.53 6.63 5.65
N THR A 55 4.32 7.17 5.69
CA THR A 55 4.00 8.53 5.21
C THR A 55 3.18 9.27 6.25
N ARG A 56 3.55 10.53 6.54
CA ARG A 56 2.82 11.39 7.49
C ARG A 56 1.44 11.73 6.96
N THR A 57 0.45 11.74 7.84
CA THR A 57 -0.87 12.33 7.59
C THR A 57 -0.99 13.67 8.34
N PRO A 58 -2.02 14.49 8.02
CA PRO A 58 -2.35 15.69 8.79
C PRO A 58 -2.64 15.45 10.28
N ALA A 59 -3.03 14.24 10.69
CA ALA A 59 -3.27 13.95 12.09
C ALA A 59 -1.99 14.06 12.96
N PRO A 60 -2.13 14.38 14.26
CA PRO A 60 -1.02 14.36 15.20
C PRO A 60 -0.32 13.00 15.23
N LEU A 61 1.02 12.99 15.16
CA LEU A 61 1.81 11.75 15.23
C LEU A 61 1.85 11.25 16.67
N SER A 62 1.46 9.99 16.87
CA SER A 62 1.67 9.31 18.15
C SER A 62 2.76 8.25 18.03
N SER A 63 3.43 7.94 19.15
CA SER A 63 4.40 6.84 19.24
C SER A 63 3.71 5.55 19.70
N GLY A 64 4.26 4.40 19.29
CA GLY A 64 3.75 3.10 19.69
C GLY A 64 4.06 2.01 18.67
N ALA A 65 3.83 0.76 19.06
CA ALA A 65 3.81 -0.35 18.13
C ALA A 65 2.62 -0.20 17.17
N PHE A 66 2.80 -0.60 15.92
CA PHE A 66 1.76 -0.46 14.91
C PHE A 66 1.67 -1.67 13.99
N ARG A 67 0.49 -1.84 13.37
CA ARG A 67 0.22 -2.90 12.39
C ARG A 67 -0.64 -2.38 11.26
N ALA A 68 -0.39 -2.87 10.05
CA ALA A 68 -1.31 -2.77 8.92
C ALA A 68 -1.49 -4.15 8.29
N VAL A 69 -2.67 -4.40 7.72
CA VAL A 69 -2.98 -5.63 7.00
C VAL A 69 -3.59 -5.25 5.67
N VAL A 70 -3.08 -5.84 4.60
CA VAL A 70 -3.55 -5.64 3.22
C VAL A 70 -3.73 -7.01 2.60
N ASP A 71 -4.90 -7.23 2.01
CA ASP A 71 -5.15 -8.41 1.19
C ASP A 71 -4.66 -8.16 -0.23
N PHE A 72 -4.08 -9.17 -0.87
CA PHE A 72 -3.68 -9.11 -2.27
C PHE A 72 -4.43 -10.16 -3.09
N ARG A 73 -4.68 -9.84 -4.36
CA ARG A 73 -5.32 -10.75 -5.32
C ARG A 73 -4.54 -10.72 -6.63
N LEU A 74 -4.24 -11.90 -7.17
CA LEU A 74 -3.73 -12.07 -8.52
C LEU A 74 -4.86 -12.59 -9.40
N ASN A 75 -5.05 -11.97 -10.57
CA ASN A 75 -5.95 -12.45 -11.61
C ASN A 75 -5.10 -12.66 -12.86
N TYR A 76 -5.29 -13.80 -13.53
CA TYR A 76 -4.66 -14.13 -14.79
C TYR A 76 -5.74 -14.06 -15.87
N GLU A 77 -5.41 -13.43 -17.00
CA GLU A 77 -6.25 -13.34 -18.20
C GLU A 77 -5.64 -14.23 -19.29
#